data_AF-A0A958W5P8-F1
#
_entry.id   AF-A0A958W5P8-F1
#
_cell.length_a   1.000
_cell.length_b   1.000
_cell.length_c   1.000
_cell.angle_alpha   90.00
_cell.angle_beta   90.00
_cell.angle_gamma   90.00
#
_symmetry.space_group_name_H-M   'P 1'
#
loop_
_entity.id
_entity.type
_entity.pdbx_description
1 polymer ?
#
loop_
_entity_poly.entity_id
_entity_poly.type
_entity_poly.pdbx_seq_one_letter_code
_entity_poly.pdbx_strand_id
1 'polypeptide(L)'
;MLHNTLSISDYLDNISNEQESLVALLNKVCKKIAPVWPLENFVAVNPYLGLTDKKFGNVAQELADAGGIQMTLPAAFYLQKIQEGKISHKDLANALKKNNESTSVNEFINAINKDLDKNTVKSPVATVADIATQVTQKDWNRFVTSRISVWASSYFDNGQAIWTAADKNEGLFASWKAEAEVDHTPELTGLKGFRKLAKALPHNPIEAIQTALDKLEVPEEGLPLYLHRILLRVGGWSAYVARLDWDSELYGDKGGKLIELLAVLTCWEAC
;
A
#
# COMPACT_ATOMS: atom_id res chain seq x y z
N MET A 1 -25.29 -23.71 -5.63
CA MET A 1 -25.34 -22.80 -6.79
C MET A 1 -23.96 -22.22 -6.95
N LEU A 2 -23.36 -22.26 -8.14
CA LEU A 2 -22.08 -21.61 -8.39
C LEU A 2 -22.30 -20.10 -8.28
N HIS A 3 -21.78 -19.48 -7.22
CA HIS A 3 -21.88 -18.04 -6.99
C HIS A 3 -20.90 -17.34 -7.94
N ASN A 4 -21.43 -16.72 -9.00
CA ASN A 4 -20.63 -16.05 -10.02
C ASN A 4 -20.21 -14.67 -9.49
N THR A 5 -19.19 -14.65 -8.64
CA THR A 5 -18.54 -13.41 -8.20
C THR A 5 -17.82 -12.82 -9.40
N LEU A 6 -18.06 -11.54 -9.74
CA LEU A 6 -17.32 -10.88 -10.82
C LEU A 6 -15.82 -10.98 -10.52
N SER A 7 -15.07 -11.60 -11.44
CA SER A 7 -13.61 -11.73 -11.37
C SER A 7 -13.00 -10.49 -12.01
N ILE A 8 -11.74 -10.16 -11.69
CA ILE A 8 -11.02 -9.15 -12.48
C ILE A 8 -10.97 -9.52 -13.95
N SER A 9 -11.00 -10.81 -14.28
CA SER A 9 -11.10 -11.26 -15.66
C SER A 9 -12.30 -10.64 -16.40
N ASP A 10 -13.41 -10.38 -15.71
CA ASP A 10 -14.62 -9.79 -16.31
C ASP A 10 -14.43 -8.29 -16.61
N TYR A 11 -13.53 -7.61 -15.91
CA TYR A 11 -13.21 -6.20 -16.13
C TYR A 11 -12.07 -5.99 -17.15
N LEU A 12 -11.37 -7.06 -17.54
CA LEU A 12 -10.27 -7.03 -18.50
C LEU A 12 -10.71 -7.32 -19.93
N ASP A 13 -11.97 -7.68 -20.14
CA ASP A 13 -12.51 -7.90 -21.48
C ASP A 13 -12.67 -6.54 -22.23
N ASN A 14 -11.98 -6.41 -23.36
CA ASN A 14 -11.96 -5.21 -24.23
C ASN A 14 -11.29 -3.94 -23.67
N ILE A 15 -10.19 -4.08 -22.93
CA ILE A 15 -9.39 -2.93 -22.47
C ILE A 15 -8.48 -2.36 -23.58
N SER A 16 -8.18 -1.06 -23.53
CA SER A 16 -7.25 -0.38 -24.44
C SER A 16 -5.78 -0.73 -24.14
N ASN A 17 -4.86 -0.50 -25.09
CA ASN A 17 -3.42 -0.70 -24.85
C ASN A 17 -2.87 0.10 -23.65
N GLU A 18 -3.43 1.28 -23.40
CA GLU A 18 -3.06 2.12 -22.25
C GLU A 18 -3.53 1.48 -20.94
N GLN A 19 -4.73 0.92 -20.94
CA GLN A 19 -5.28 0.17 -19.80
C GLN A 19 -4.52 -1.14 -19.57
N GLU A 20 -4.01 -1.81 -20.60
CA GLU A 20 -3.13 -2.98 -20.43
C GLU A 20 -1.85 -2.64 -19.66
N SER A 21 -1.22 -1.51 -20.00
CA SER A 21 -0.03 -1.03 -19.30
C SER A 21 -0.32 -0.68 -17.84
N LEU A 22 -1.45 0.00 -17.59
CA LEU A 22 -1.92 0.30 -16.24
C LEU A 22 -2.17 -0.99 -15.45
N VAL A 23 -2.89 -1.97 -16.00
CA VAL A 23 -3.15 -3.25 -15.35
C VAL A 23 -1.86 -4.00 -15.03
N ALA A 24 -0.87 -3.99 -15.93
CA ALA A 24 0.43 -4.59 -15.67
C ALA A 24 1.16 -3.91 -14.49
N LEU A 25 1.10 -2.57 -14.41
CA LEU A 25 1.62 -1.80 -13.29
C LEU A 25 0.89 -2.13 -11.98
N LEU A 26 -0.45 -2.13 -12.00
CA LEU A 26 -1.27 -2.42 -10.82
C LEU A 26 -0.97 -3.83 -10.27
N ASN A 27 -0.87 -4.83 -11.15
CA ASN A 27 -0.46 -6.18 -10.78
C ASN A 27 0.93 -6.20 -10.13
N LYS A 28 1.90 -5.49 -10.70
CA LYS A 28 3.26 -5.41 -10.16
C LYS A 28 3.29 -4.74 -8.78
N VAL A 29 2.46 -3.72 -8.57
CA VAL A 29 2.35 -3.04 -7.27
C VAL A 29 1.66 -3.93 -6.24
N CYS A 30 0.54 -4.56 -6.60
CA CYS A 30 -0.21 -5.47 -5.73
C CYS A 30 0.63 -6.65 -5.26
N LYS A 31 1.46 -7.22 -6.14
CA LYS A 31 2.40 -8.32 -5.80
C LYS A 31 3.46 -7.96 -4.75
N LYS A 32 3.68 -6.68 -4.45
CA LYS A 32 4.59 -6.26 -3.36
C LYS A 32 4.01 -6.53 -1.98
N ILE A 33 2.68 -6.62 -1.86
CA ILE A 33 1.99 -6.84 -0.59
C ILE A 33 2.05 -8.33 -0.26
N ALA A 34 2.70 -8.67 0.85
CA ALA A 34 2.71 -10.04 1.35
C ALA A 34 1.33 -10.43 1.90
N PRO A 35 0.79 -11.61 1.54
CA PRO A 35 -0.48 -12.10 2.07
C PRO A 35 -0.38 -12.42 3.58
N VAL A 36 -1.48 -12.24 4.31
CA VAL A 36 -1.58 -12.61 5.73
C VAL A 36 -2.79 -13.50 6.00
N TRP A 37 -2.60 -14.54 6.81
CA TRP A 37 -3.63 -15.48 7.22
C TRP A 37 -4.25 -15.11 8.57
N PRO A 38 -5.54 -15.42 8.77
CA PRO A 38 -6.19 -15.21 10.06
C PRO A 38 -5.51 -16.04 11.16
N LEU A 39 -5.69 -15.63 12.41
CA LEU A 39 -5.09 -16.31 13.57
C LEU A 39 -5.43 -17.81 13.64
N GLU A 40 -6.62 -18.19 13.16
CA GLU A 40 -7.08 -19.58 13.08
C GLU A 40 -6.15 -20.48 12.24
N ASN A 41 -5.45 -19.91 11.25
CA ASN A 41 -4.51 -20.58 10.36
C ASN A 41 -3.22 -19.76 10.21
N PHE A 42 -2.62 -19.33 11.33
CA PHE A 42 -1.45 -18.45 11.28
C PHE A 42 -0.26 -19.13 10.59
N VAL A 43 0.11 -18.63 9.41
CA VAL A 43 1.33 -18.99 8.69
C VAL A 43 2.30 -17.83 8.79
N ALA A 44 3.53 -18.09 9.26
CA ALA A 44 4.59 -17.09 9.21
C ALA A 44 4.99 -16.88 7.75
N VAL A 45 4.71 -15.70 7.21
CA VAL A 45 5.02 -15.33 5.84
C VAL A 45 6.15 -14.32 5.87
N ASN A 46 7.07 -14.43 4.91
CA ASN A 46 8.10 -13.43 4.73
C ASN A 46 7.42 -12.09 4.38
N PRO A 47 7.54 -11.03 5.20
CA PRO A 47 6.95 -9.72 4.88
C PRO A 47 7.52 -9.10 3.59
N TYR A 48 8.64 -9.65 3.10
CA TYR A 48 9.28 -9.27 1.84
C TYR A 48 8.99 -10.23 0.69
N LEU A 49 7.99 -11.13 0.81
CA LEU A 49 7.69 -12.17 -0.19
C LEU A 49 7.65 -11.60 -1.62
N GLY A 50 6.95 -10.48 -1.79
CA GLY A 50 6.78 -9.76 -3.07
C GLY A 50 8.01 -8.98 -3.55
N LEU A 51 9.13 -9.01 -2.83
CA LEU A 51 10.34 -8.22 -3.06
C LEU A 51 11.60 -9.11 -3.02
N THR A 52 11.43 -10.45 -3.07
CA THR A 52 12.51 -11.44 -2.93
C THR A 52 13.50 -11.45 -4.10
N ASP A 53 13.11 -10.89 -5.25
CA ASP A 53 13.94 -10.72 -6.45
C ASP A 53 14.94 -9.56 -6.32
N LYS A 54 14.78 -8.69 -5.31
CA LYS A 54 15.57 -7.48 -5.12
C LYS A 54 16.61 -7.64 -4.01
N LYS A 55 17.69 -6.85 -4.10
CA LYS A 55 18.68 -6.73 -3.02
C LYS A 55 18.06 -6.06 -1.81
N PHE A 56 18.40 -6.55 -0.61
CA PHE A 56 17.88 -6.05 0.67
C PHE A 56 17.98 -4.52 0.83
N GLY A 57 19.12 -3.91 0.49
CA GLY A 57 19.30 -2.45 0.60
C GLY A 57 18.34 -1.65 -0.28
N ASN A 58 18.03 -2.15 -1.48
CA ASN A 58 17.08 -1.51 -2.38
C ASN A 58 15.65 -1.63 -1.84
N VAL A 59 15.30 -2.80 -1.29
CA VAL A 59 14.00 -3.04 -0.65
C VAL A 59 13.82 -2.15 0.58
N ALA A 60 14.86 -2.01 1.40
CA ALA A 60 14.86 -1.13 2.57
C ALA A 60 14.64 0.33 2.19
N GLN A 61 15.30 0.81 1.15
CA GLN A 61 15.10 2.18 0.67
C GLN A 61 13.68 2.35 0.08
N GLU A 62 13.20 1.41 -0.73
CA GLU A 62 11.86 1.45 -1.31
C GLU A 62 10.75 1.44 -0.24
N LEU A 63 10.86 0.62 0.81
CA LEU A 63 9.88 0.57 1.90
C LEU A 63 9.97 1.77 2.85
N ALA A 64 11.17 2.33 3.05
CA ALA A 64 11.34 3.59 3.76
C ALA A 64 10.66 4.74 2.99
N ASP A 65 10.85 4.82 1.68
CA ASP A 65 10.24 5.85 0.83
C ASP A 65 8.73 5.63 0.67
N ALA A 66 8.27 4.38 0.58
CA ALA A 66 6.85 4.07 0.38
C ALA A 66 6.04 4.13 1.67
N GLY A 67 6.60 3.86 2.84
CA GLY A 67 5.80 3.70 4.06
C GLY A 67 6.48 4.16 5.34
N GLY A 68 7.68 4.73 5.26
CA GLY A 68 8.49 5.05 6.44
C GLY A 68 8.94 3.81 7.19
N ILE A 69 8.91 2.63 6.54
CA ILE A 69 9.20 1.34 7.18
C ILE A 69 10.72 1.18 7.28
N GLN A 70 11.22 1.17 8.50
CA GLN A 70 12.64 0.96 8.79
C GLN A 70 12.95 -0.53 8.88
N MET A 71 13.77 -1.04 7.97
CA MET A 71 14.18 -2.45 7.93
C MET A 71 15.41 -2.76 8.78
N THR A 72 16.09 -1.73 9.29
CA THR A 72 17.25 -1.85 10.17
C THR A 72 17.02 -1.06 11.44
N LEU A 73 17.81 -1.35 12.47
CA LEU A 73 17.84 -0.50 13.65
C LEU A 73 18.41 0.89 13.29
N PRO A 74 18.11 1.95 14.07
CA PRO A 74 18.67 3.27 13.83
C PRO A 74 20.21 3.25 13.85
N ALA A 75 20.85 4.11 13.07
CA ALA A 75 22.32 4.17 13.00
C ALA A 75 22.98 4.36 14.39
N ALA A 76 22.34 5.11 15.28
CA ALA A 76 22.77 5.30 16.67
C ALA A 76 22.94 3.98 17.44
N PHE A 77 22.09 2.98 17.18
CA PHE A 77 22.22 1.66 17.79
C PHE A 77 23.54 0.99 17.39
N TYR A 78 23.90 1.03 16.10
CA TYR A 78 25.13 0.40 15.61
C TYR A 78 26.37 1.17 16.08
N LEU A 79 26.32 2.51 16.13
CA LEU A 79 27.40 3.33 16.70
C LEU A 79 27.66 2.97 18.16
N GLN A 80 26.61 2.79 18.96
CA GLN A 80 26.75 2.33 20.34
C GLN A 80 27.41 0.94 20.39
N LYS A 81 27.06 0.00 19.52
CA LYS A 81 27.72 -1.33 19.48
C LYS A 81 29.18 -1.27 19.04
N ILE A 82 29.56 -0.28 18.22
CA ILE A 82 30.95 -0.01 17.88
C ILE A 82 31.71 0.53 19.11
N GLN A 83 31.11 1.48 19.84
CA GLN A 83 31.68 2.03 21.07
C GLN A 83 31.83 0.98 22.19
N GLU A 84 30.86 0.08 22.33
CA GLU A 84 30.92 -1.08 23.23
C GLU A 84 31.95 -2.14 22.81
N GLY A 85 32.58 -2.00 21.64
CA GLY A 85 33.53 -2.98 21.09
C GLY A 85 32.88 -4.27 20.58
N LYS A 86 31.54 -4.35 20.52
CA LYS A 86 30.81 -5.51 19.98
C LYS A 86 30.87 -5.59 18.46
N ILE A 87 31.02 -4.45 17.79
CA ILE A 87 31.34 -4.36 16.37
C ILE A 87 32.75 -3.77 16.29
N SER A 88 33.71 -4.58 15.86
CA SER A 88 35.09 -4.13 15.77
C SER A 88 35.37 -3.36 14.47
N HIS A 89 36.46 -2.60 14.43
CA HIS A 89 36.93 -1.95 13.20
C HIS A 89 37.25 -2.97 12.10
N LYS A 90 37.69 -4.18 12.47
CA LYS A 90 37.95 -5.27 11.53
C LYS A 90 36.66 -5.78 10.89
N ASP A 91 35.57 -5.85 11.64
CA ASP A 91 34.26 -6.26 11.12
C ASP A 91 33.75 -5.25 10.09
N LEU A 92 33.89 -3.95 10.40
CA LEU A 92 33.53 -2.87 9.48
C LEU A 92 34.41 -2.88 8.22
N ALA A 93 35.73 -3.03 8.35
CA ALA A 93 36.63 -3.12 7.21
C ALA A 93 36.29 -4.32 6.29
N ASN A 94 35.97 -5.47 6.89
CA ASN A 94 35.53 -6.65 6.14
C ASN A 94 34.18 -6.41 5.42
N ALA A 95 33.23 -5.74 6.08
CA ALA A 95 31.93 -5.43 5.49
C ALA A 95 32.04 -4.41 4.33
N LEU A 96 32.84 -3.34 4.50
CA LEU A 96 33.11 -2.36 3.45
C LEU A 96 33.76 -3.02 2.23
N LYS A 97 34.77 -3.87 2.45
CA LYS A 97 35.41 -4.63 1.38
C LYS A 97 34.43 -5.55 0.63
N LYS A 98 33.54 -6.24 1.35
CA LYS A 98 32.52 -7.12 0.73
C LYS A 98 31.52 -6.35 -0.14
N ASN A 99 31.24 -5.08 0.20
CA ASN A 99 30.35 -4.22 -0.56
C ASN A 99 31.07 -3.38 -1.64
N ASN A 100 32.38 -3.62 -1.87
CA ASN A 100 33.22 -2.86 -2.79
C ASN A 100 33.31 -1.35 -2.46
N GLU A 101 33.19 -1.00 -1.18
CA GLU A 101 33.36 0.38 -0.71
C GLU A 101 34.85 0.67 -0.47
N SER A 102 35.34 1.80 -1.02
CA SER A 102 36.74 2.22 -0.91
C SER A 102 37.04 3.12 0.31
N THR A 103 35.99 3.57 1.00
CA THR A 103 36.07 4.46 2.16
C THR A 103 36.75 3.78 3.35
N SER A 104 37.56 4.51 4.12
CA SER A 104 38.15 3.97 5.36
C SER A 104 37.10 3.82 6.48
N VAL A 105 37.36 2.94 7.45
CA VAL A 105 36.44 2.71 8.58
C VAL A 105 36.16 4.00 9.37
N ASN A 106 37.19 4.83 9.59
CA ASN A 106 37.05 6.08 10.34
C ASN A 106 36.22 7.11 9.55
N GLU A 107 36.44 7.23 8.24
CA GLU A 107 35.64 8.10 7.39
C GLU A 107 34.17 7.65 7.34
N PHE A 108 33.92 6.34 7.27
CA PHE A 108 32.57 5.78 7.29
C PHE A 108 31.84 6.10 8.60
N ILE A 109 32.48 5.89 9.75
CA ILE A 109 31.90 6.23 11.06
C ILE A 109 31.66 7.75 11.18
N ASN A 110 32.60 8.57 10.72
CA ASN A 110 32.46 10.02 10.75
C ASN A 110 31.31 10.51 9.85
N ALA A 111 31.09 9.89 8.70
CA ALA A 111 29.95 10.20 7.83
C ALA A 111 28.61 9.90 8.52
N ILE A 112 28.49 8.75 9.19
CA ILE A 112 27.27 8.37 9.92
C ILE A 112 26.97 9.37 11.04
N ASN A 113 27.98 9.75 11.84
CA ASN A 113 27.79 10.75 12.91
C ASN A 113 27.29 12.09 12.35
N LYS A 114 27.88 12.57 11.25
CA LYS A 114 27.44 13.81 10.59
C LYS A 114 25.99 13.74 10.09
N ASP A 115 25.53 12.59 9.63
CA ASP A 115 24.15 12.42 9.16
C ASP A 115 23.14 12.31 10.31
N LEU A 116 23.53 11.74 11.45
CA LEU A 116 22.71 11.76 12.66
C LEU A 116 22.50 13.19 13.17
N ASP A 117 23.53 14.03 13.14
CA ASP A 117 23.46 15.43 13.57
C ASP A 117 22.49 16.27 12.71
N LYS A 118 22.22 15.85 11.46
CA LYS A 118 21.31 16.57 10.56
C LYS A 118 19.83 16.35 10.88
N ASN A 119 19.46 15.38 11.73
CA ASN A 119 18.07 15.07 12.07
C ASN A 119 17.11 15.00 10.87
N THR A 120 17.60 14.58 9.70
CA THR A 120 16.77 14.44 8.50
C THR A 120 15.88 13.21 8.65
N VAL A 121 14.66 13.42 9.15
CA VAL A 121 13.60 12.41 9.11
C VAL A 121 13.24 12.21 7.64
N LYS A 122 13.61 11.06 7.06
CA LYS A 122 13.08 10.65 5.76
C LYS A 122 11.59 10.37 5.94
N SER A 123 10.75 11.24 5.40
CA SER A 123 9.31 11.02 5.36
C SER A 123 8.95 10.16 4.14
N PRO A 124 7.93 9.29 4.26
CA PRO A 124 7.42 8.59 3.09
C PRO A 124 6.87 9.57 2.05
N VAL A 125 6.72 9.08 0.82
CA VAL A 125 6.01 9.81 -0.24
C VAL A 125 4.65 10.28 0.29
N ALA A 126 4.42 11.59 0.15
CA ALA A 126 3.19 12.22 0.58
C ALA A 126 2.03 11.86 -0.36
N THR A 127 0.92 11.48 0.24
CA THR A 127 -0.37 11.29 -0.43
C THR A 127 -1.21 12.56 -0.37
N VAL A 128 -2.30 12.64 -1.14
CA VAL A 128 -3.25 13.77 -1.03
C VAL A 128 -3.82 13.84 0.38
N ALA A 129 -4.14 12.71 1.01
CA ALA A 129 -4.57 12.70 2.40
C ALA A 129 -3.50 13.23 3.39
N ASP A 130 -2.20 12.96 3.14
CA ASP A 130 -1.09 13.51 3.94
C ASP A 130 -1.03 15.04 3.79
N ILE A 131 -1.09 15.54 2.56
CA ILE A 131 -1.04 16.97 2.26
C ILE A 131 -2.28 17.68 2.83
N ALA A 132 -3.47 17.13 2.61
CA ALA A 132 -4.71 17.65 3.17
C ALA A 132 -4.62 17.72 4.70
N THR A 133 -4.02 16.72 5.35
CA THR A 133 -3.85 16.72 6.81
C THR A 133 -3.00 17.89 7.27
N GLN A 134 -1.89 18.16 6.57
CA GLN A 134 -1.01 19.29 6.88
C GLN A 134 -1.69 20.65 6.61
N VAL A 135 -2.43 20.78 5.52
CA VAL A 135 -3.05 22.05 5.12
C VAL A 135 -4.26 22.39 6.00
N THR A 136 -5.12 21.41 6.29
CA THR A 136 -6.36 21.66 7.03
C THR A 136 -6.24 21.39 8.53
N GLN A 137 -5.08 20.92 9.01
CA GLN A 137 -4.84 20.54 10.41
C GLN A 137 -5.86 19.52 10.93
N LYS A 138 -6.33 18.65 10.05
CA LYS A 138 -7.30 17.59 10.35
C LYS A 138 -6.75 16.26 9.89
N ASP A 139 -6.81 15.25 10.73
CA ASP A 139 -6.27 13.92 10.43
C ASP A 139 -7.11 13.16 9.38
N TRP A 140 -6.90 13.50 8.11
CA TRP A 140 -7.58 12.88 6.98
C TRP A 140 -7.09 11.46 6.73
N ASN A 141 -5.82 11.16 7.04
CA ASN A 141 -5.31 9.79 6.98
C ASN A 141 -6.11 8.86 7.89
N ARG A 142 -6.27 9.23 9.17
CA ARG A 142 -7.08 8.44 10.10
C ARG A 142 -8.53 8.38 9.68
N PHE A 143 -9.09 9.48 9.17
CA PHE A 143 -10.46 9.50 8.67
C PHE A 143 -10.66 8.49 7.53
N VAL A 144 -9.87 8.58 6.47
CA VAL A 144 -9.93 7.69 5.29
C VAL A 144 -9.71 6.24 5.71
N THR A 145 -8.65 5.95 6.48
CA THR A 145 -8.37 4.59 7.01
C THR A 145 -9.55 4.03 7.82
N SER A 146 -10.20 4.87 8.64
CA SER A 146 -11.36 4.44 9.43
C SER A 146 -12.58 4.13 8.56
N ARG A 147 -12.86 4.96 7.54
CA ARG A 147 -13.98 4.74 6.61
C ARG A 147 -13.80 3.44 5.83
N ILE A 148 -12.61 3.23 5.28
CA ILE A 148 -12.27 2.00 4.56
C ILE A 148 -12.36 0.81 5.50
N SER A 149 -11.89 0.93 6.75
CA SER A 149 -11.91 -0.19 7.69
C SER A 149 -13.33 -0.58 8.11
N VAL A 150 -14.22 0.39 8.36
CA VAL A 150 -15.63 0.11 8.68
C VAL A 150 -16.32 -0.60 7.52
N TRP A 151 -16.16 -0.08 6.30
CA TRP A 151 -16.72 -0.70 5.11
C TRP A 151 -16.13 -2.11 4.88
N ALA A 152 -14.81 -2.26 4.91
CA ALA A 152 -14.13 -3.54 4.69
C ALA A 152 -14.52 -4.59 5.74
N SER A 153 -14.64 -4.19 7.01
CA SER A 153 -15.16 -5.07 8.06
C SER A 153 -16.57 -5.55 7.76
N SER A 154 -17.45 -4.70 7.22
CA SER A 154 -18.80 -5.11 6.84
C SER A 154 -18.83 -5.98 5.58
N TYR A 155 -17.97 -5.71 4.59
CA TYR A 155 -17.91 -6.45 3.32
C TYR A 155 -17.35 -7.86 3.53
N PHE A 156 -16.26 -7.99 4.28
CA PHE A 156 -15.58 -9.27 4.56
C PHE A 156 -16.16 -10.04 5.74
N ASP A 157 -17.20 -9.53 6.41
CA ASP A 157 -17.86 -10.27 7.49
C ASP A 157 -18.54 -11.53 6.92
N ASN A 158 -18.15 -12.70 7.41
CA ASN A 158 -18.69 -14.00 7.00
C ASN A 158 -20.01 -14.38 7.69
N GLY A 159 -20.77 -13.39 8.18
CA GLY A 159 -22.13 -13.57 8.71
C GLY A 159 -22.21 -13.54 10.24
N GLN A 160 -21.30 -12.84 10.92
CA GLN A 160 -21.43 -12.58 12.36
C GLN A 160 -22.36 -11.40 12.66
N ALA A 161 -22.51 -10.45 11.73
CA ALA A 161 -23.51 -9.40 11.81
C ALA A 161 -24.85 -9.84 11.20
N ILE A 162 -25.95 -9.50 11.89
CA ILE A 162 -27.34 -9.70 11.42
C ILE A 162 -27.66 -8.79 10.22
N TRP A 163 -26.87 -7.72 10.02
CA TRP A 163 -27.00 -6.78 8.91
C TRP A 163 -25.80 -6.93 7.97
N THR A 164 -25.96 -7.61 6.84
CA THR A 164 -25.07 -7.48 5.69
C THR A 164 -25.45 -6.20 4.93
N ALA A 165 -24.70 -5.11 5.15
CA ALA A 165 -24.90 -3.85 4.43
C ALA A 165 -24.38 -3.91 2.97
N ALA A 166 -23.47 -4.84 2.68
CA ALA A 166 -22.90 -5.06 1.35
C ALA A 166 -23.50 -6.30 0.69
N ASP A 167 -23.95 -6.18 -0.56
CA ASP A 167 -24.28 -7.34 -1.39
C ASP A 167 -22.96 -8.05 -1.77
N LYS A 168 -22.74 -9.22 -1.18
CA LYS A 168 -21.56 -10.06 -1.45
C LYS A 168 -21.52 -10.61 -2.87
N ASN A 169 -22.61 -10.50 -3.62
CA ASN A 169 -22.65 -10.88 -5.03
C ASN A 169 -22.01 -9.82 -5.94
N GLU A 170 -21.75 -8.62 -5.42
CA GLU A 170 -21.05 -7.55 -6.13
C GLU A 170 -19.53 -7.60 -5.93
N GLY A 171 -18.79 -7.15 -6.94
CA GLY A 171 -17.34 -6.95 -6.84
C GLY A 171 -16.98 -6.01 -5.69
N LEU A 172 -15.76 -6.15 -5.17
CA LEU A 172 -15.26 -5.38 -4.03
C LEU A 172 -15.39 -3.87 -4.27
N PHE A 173 -14.98 -3.40 -5.45
CA PHE A 173 -15.08 -1.98 -5.80
C PHE A 173 -16.53 -1.51 -5.95
N ALA A 174 -17.37 -2.32 -6.60
CA ALA A 174 -18.78 -1.99 -6.80
C ALA A 174 -19.52 -1.82 -5.47
N SER A 175 -19.29 -2.74 -4.52
CA SER A 175 -19.86 -2.66 -3.18
C SER A 175 -19.40 -1.41 -2.42
N TRP A 176 -18.11 -1.05 -2.49
CA TRP A 176 -17.63 0.21 -1.90
C TRP A 176 -18.29 1.42 -2.53
N LYS A 177 -18.36 1.47 -3.86
CA LYS A 177 -18.94 2.61 -4.60
C LYS A 177 -20.40 2.81 -4.21
N ALA A 178 -21.19 1.73 -4.12
CA ALA A 178 -22.59 1.79 -3.70
C ALA A 178 -22.76 2.45 -2.32
N GLU A 179 -21.89 2.15 -1.34
CA GLU A 179 -21.90 2.82 -0.03
C GLU A 179 -21.40 4.26 -0.11
N ALA A 180 -20.30 4.51 -0.83
CA ALA A 180 -19.65 5.82 -0.94
C ALA A 180 -20.56 6.88 -1.57
N GLU A 181 -21.46 6.50 -2.48
CA GLU A 181 -22.41 7.40 -3.13
C GLU A 181 -23.52 7.93 -2.21
N VAL A 182 -23.80 7.23 -1.10
CA VAL A 182 -24.86 7.56 -0.17
C VAL A 182 -24.36 7.95 1.21
N ASP A 183 -23.11 7.63 1.56
CA ASP A 183 -22.51 7.98 2.85
C ASP A 183 -22.30 9.48 3.03
N HIS A 184 -23.05 10.07 3.95
CA HIS A 184 -22.98 11.49 4.29
C HIS A 184 -21.77 11.85 5.18
N THR A 185 -21.08 10.87 5.76
CA THR A 185 -20.02 11.10 6.73
C THR A 185 -18.88 11.96 6.21
N PRO A 186 -18.36 11.79 4.97
CA PRO A 186 -17.29 12.63 4.43
C PRO A 186 -17.71 14.10 4.33
N GLU A 187 -18.93 14.36 3.85
CA GLU A 187 -19.44 15.72 3.73
C GLU A 187 -19.68 16.38 5.08
N LEU A 188 -20.26 15.65 6.05
CA LEU A 188 -20.44 16.11 7.43
C LEU A 188 -19.10 16.38 8.13
N THR A 189 -18.04 15.70 7.71
CA THR A 189 -16.68 15.90 8.20
C THR A 189 -15.89 16.93 7.40
N GLY A 190 -16.48 17.58 6.39
CA GLY A 190 -15.88 18.69 5.65
C GLY A 190 -15.31 18.36 4.28
N LEU A 191 -15.37 17.10 3.85
CA LEU A 191 -15.04 16.64 2.49
C LEU A 191 -16.23 16.95 1.55
N LYS A 192 -16.39 18.23 1.22
CA LYS A 192 -17.56 18.74 0.48
C LYS A 192 -17.62 18.15 -0.93
N GLY A 193 -18.78 17.61 -1.30
CA GLY A 193 -19.03 17.08 -2.65
C GLY A 193 -18.51 15.67 -2.88
N PHE A 194 -18.02 14.99 -1.84
CA PHE A 194 -17.51 13.62 -1.93
C PHE A 194 -18.50 12.68 -2.63
N ARG A 195 -19.77 12.65 -2.21
CA ARG A 195 -20.77 11.75 -2.80
C ARG A 195 -21.02 12.05 -4.27
N LYS A 196 -20.99 13.33 -4.65
CA LYS A 196 -21.14 13.73 -6.05
C LYS A 196 -19.97 13.20 -6.90
N LEU A 197 -18.75 13.26 -6.37
CA LEU A 197 -17.57 12.73 -7.03
C LEU A 197 -17.59 11.20 -7.09
N ALA A 198 -17.96 10.52 -6.00
CA ALA A 198 -18.13 9.07 -5.95
C ALA A 198 -19.14 8.57 -7.00
N LYS A 199 -20.28 9.27 -7.15
CA LYS A 199 -21.30 8.97 -8.19
C LYS A 199 -20.81 9.14 -9.62
N ALA A 200 -19.85 10.03 -9.83
CA ALA A 200 -19.29 10.29 -11.15
C ALA A 200 -18.19 9.30 -11.55
N LEU A 201 -17.72 8.46 -10.61
CA LEU A 201 -16.72 7.44 -10.91
C LEU A 201 -17.31 6.37 -11.87
N PRO A 202 -16.50 5.84 -12.80
CA PRO A 202 -16.85 4.65 -13.57
C PRO A 202 -17.21 3.45 -12.69
N HIS A 203 -17.96 2.49 -13.24
CA HIS A 203 -18.26 1.23 -12.56
C HIS A 203 -17.12 0.22 -12.67
N ASN A 204 -16.29 0.31 -13.72
CA ASN A 204 -15.11 -0.54 -13.87
C ASN A 204 -13.98 0.00 -12.95
N PRO A 205 -13.39 -0.84 -12.08
CA PRO A 205 -12.35 -0.43 -11.15
C PRO A 205 -11.08 0.09 -11.84
N ILE A 206 -10.72 -0.45 -13.01
CA ILE A 206 -9.55 0.00 -13.78
C ILE A 206 -9.78 1.40 -14.35
N GLU A 207 -10.97 1.63 -14.92
CA GLU A 207 -11.36 2.96 -15.41
C GLU A 207 -11.47 3.98 -14.27
N ALA A 208 -11.95 3.55 -13.10
CA ALA A 208 -12.01 4.40 -11.91
C ALA A 208 -10.62 4.78 -11.39
N ILE A 209 -9.66 3.84 -11.39
CA ILE A 209 -8.25 4.14 -11.11
C ILE A 209 -7.72 5.15 -12.13
N GLN A 210 -7.93 4.93 -13.42
CA GLN A 210 -7.45 5.84 -14.46
C GLN A 210 -8.02 7.25 -14.26
N THR A 211 -9.34 7.37 -14.08
CA THR A 211 -10.03 8.64 -13.80
C THR A 211 -9.48 9.33 -12.54
N ALA A 212 -9.21 8.56 -11.48
CA ALA A 212 -8.65 9.10 -10.26
C ALA A 212 -7.20 9.57 -10.46
N LEU A 213 -6.37 8.81 -11.16
CA LEU A 213 -4.99 9.17 -11.46
C LEU A 213 -4.88 10.39 -12.36
N ASP A 214 -5.74 10.51 -13.37
CA ASP A 214 -5.83 11.69 -14.25
C ASP A 214 -6.10 12.96 -13.43
N LYS A 215 -6.92 12.85 -12.38
CA LYS A 215 -7.23 13.97 -11.48
C LYS A 215 -6.10 14.27 -10.48
N LEU A 216 -5.35 13.24 -10.07
CA LEU A 216 -4.26 13.36 -9.11
C LEU A 216 -2.97 13.89 -9.73
N GLU A 217 -2.81 13.77 -11.05
CA GLU A 217 -1.65 14.23 -11.83
C GLU A 217 -0.31 13.70 -11.26
N VAL A 218 -0.30 12.46 -10.75
CA VAL A 218 0.92 11.83 -10.24
C VAL A 218 1.88 11.56 -11.40
N PRO A 219 3.15 12.00 -11.35
CA PRO A 219 4.12 11.72 -12.40
C PRO A 219 4.29 10.22 -12.63
N GLU A 220 4.37 9.80 -13.91
CA GLU A 220 4.49 8.39 -14.29
C GLU A 220 5.63 7.66 -13.56
N GLU A 221 6.78 8.32 -13.38
CA GLU A 221 7.95 7.78 -12.68
C GLU A 221 7.66 7.49 -11.19
N GLY A 222 6.81 8.29 -10.56
CA GLY A 222 6.44 8.18 -9.14
C GLY A 222 5.24 7.26 -8.89
N LEU A 223 4.46 6.95 -9.93
CA LEU A 223 3.21 6.21 -9.83
C LEU A 223 3.34 4.82 -9.15
N PRO A 224 4.35 3.98 -9.47
CA PRO A 224 4.51 2.70 -8.80
C PRO A 224 4.77 2.82 -7.29
N LEU A 225 5.45 3.89 -6.86
CA LEU A 225 5.76 4.14 -5.46
C LEU A 225 4.54 4.72 -4.73
N TYR A 226 3.81 5.62 -5.39
CA TYR A 226 2.59 6.22 -4.88
C TYR A 226 1.48 5.19 -4.62
N LEU A 227 1.20 4.32 -5.59
CA LEU A 227 0.19 3.26 -5.43
C LEU A 227 0.58 2.27 -4.33
N HIS A 228 1.87 1.95 -4.19
CA HIS A 228 2.37 1.12 -3.10
C HIS A 228 2.18 1.80 -1.74
N ARG A 229 2.52 3.10 -1.63
CA ARG A 229 2.29 3.92 -0.43
C ARG A 229 0.83 3.92 0.02
N ILE A 230 -0.10 4.01 -0.93
CA ILE A 230 -1.54 3.96 -0.66
C ILE A 230 -1.95 2.60 -0.10
N LEU A 231 -1.50 1.48 -0.69
CA LEU A 231 -1.77 0.14 -0.16
C LEU A 231 -1.20 -0.05 1.25
N LEU A 232 0.00 0.47 1.52
CA LEU A 232 0.62 0.39 2.84
C LEU A 232 -0.15 1.17 3.93
N ARG A 233 -0.93 2.21 3.55
CA ARG A 233 -1.78 2.94 4.52
C ARG A 233 -2.77 2.01 5.22
N VAL A 234 -3.33 1.06 4.48
CA VAL A 234 -4.26 0.05 5.00
C VAL A 234 -3.62 -1.34 4.99
N GLY A 235 -2.33 -1.43 5.36
CA GLY A 235 -1.52 -2.64 5.18
C GLY A 235 -2.13 -3.94 5.68
N GLY A 236 -2.90 -3.90 6.77
CA GLY A 236 -3.66 -5.07 7.26
C GLY A 236 -4.74 -5.56 6.29
N TRP A 237 -5.56 -4.64 5.77
CA TRP A 237 -6.57 -4.95 4.76
C TRP A 237 -5.93 -5.34 3.43
N SER A 238 -4.89 -4.63 3.00
CA SER A 238 -4.13 -4.96 1.79
C SER A 238 -3.57 -6.39 1.85
N ALA A 239 -2.95 -6.78 2.98
CA ALA A 239 -2.42 -8.14 3.16
C ALA A 239 -3.54 -9.20 3.26
N TYR A 240 -4.68 -8.87 3.87
CA TYR A 240 -5.83 -9.76 3.93
C TYR A 240 -6.40 -10.03 2.53
N VAL A 241 -6.55 -8.98 1.71
CA VAL A 241 -7.05 -9.11 0.34
C VAL A 241 -6.02 -9.78 -0.57
N ALA A 242 -4.72 -9.52 -0.38
CA ALA A 242 -3.65 -10.24 -1.07
C ALA A 242 -3.73 -11.76 -0.84
N ARG A 243 -4.13 -12.19 0.38
CA ARG A 243 -4.37 -13.61 0.65
C ARG A 243 -5.58 -14.14 -0.13
N LEU A 244 -6.66 -13.38 -0.23
CA LEU A 244 -7.82 -13.83 -1.02
C LEU A 244 -7.44 -14.08 -2.49
N ASP A 245 -6.62 -13.18 -3.05
CA ASP A 245 -6.09 -13.37 -4.41
C ASP A 245 -5.18 -14.60 -4.50
N TRP A 246 -4.28 -14.81 -3.53
CA TRP A 246 -3.44 -16.00 -3.45
C TRP A 246 -4.25 -17.30 -3.41
N ASP A 247 -5.32 -17.34 -2.59
CA ASP A 247 -6.18 -18.51 -2.47
C ASP A 247 -6.95 -18.75 -3.80
N SER A 248 -7.46 -17.70 -4.45
CA SER A 248 -8.08 -17.79 -5.78
C SER A 248 -7.12 -18.34 -6.85
N GLU A 249 -5.89 -17.83 -6.89
CA GLU A 249 -4.85 -18.28 -7.83
C GLU A 249 -4.50 -19.76 -7.64
N LEU A 250 -4.50 -20.26 -6.39
CA LEU A 250 -4.23 -21.66 -6.07
C LEU A 250 -5.28 -22.61 -6.71
N TYR A 251 -6.52 -22.13 -6.87
CA TYR A 251 -7.62 -22.88 -7.50
C TYR A 251 -7.85 -22.53 -8.97
N GLY A 252 -6.93 -21.78 -9.59
CA GLY A 252 -6.93 -21.48 -11.03
C GLY A 252 -7.80 -20.29 -11.45
N ASP A 253 -8.30 -19.49 -10.51
CA ASP A 253 -8.95 -18.20 -10.79
C ASP A 253 -7.89 -17.09 -10.91
N LYS A 254 -8.17 -16.03 -11.68
CA LYS A 254 -7.21 -14.95 -11.99
C LYS A 254 -7.07 -13.89 -10.88
N GLY A 255 -7.67 -14.10 -9.71
CA GLY A 255 -7.62 -13.17 -8.59
C GLY A 255 -8.10 -11.76 -8.97
N GLY A 256 -7.63 -10.74 -8.23
CA GLY A 256 -7.75 -9.33 -8.59
C GLY A 256 -8.47 -8.44 -7.57
N LYS A 257 -8.88 -8.98 -6.43
CA LYS A 257 -9.54 -8.21 -5.38
C LYS A 257 -8.63 -7.12 -4.82
N LEU A 258 -7.31 -7.33 -4.81
CA LEU A 258 -6.37 -6.31 -4.34
C LEU A 258 -6.29 -5.10 -5.27
N ILE A 259 -6.47 -5.30 -6.58
CA ILE A 259 -6.58 -4.20 -7.55
C ILE A 259 -7.90 -3.45 -7.34
N GLU A 260 -9.02 -4.15 -7.08
CA GLU A 260 -10.27 -3.49 -6.71
C GLU A 260 -10.15 -2.69 -5.41
N LEU A 261 -9.43 -3.21 -4.41
CA LEU A 261 -9.13 -2.45 -3.19
C LEU A 261 -8.27 -1.23 -3.52
N LEU A 262 -7.25 -1.37 -4.36
CA LEU A 262 -6.44 -0.24 -4.82
C LEU A 262 -7.30 0.81 -5.55
N ALA A 263 -8.33 0.39 -6.30
CA ALA A 263 -9.30 1.31 -6.89
C ALA A 263 -10.04 2.13 -5.84
N VAL A 264 -10.56 1.47 -4.79
CA VAL A 264 -11.19 2.14 -3.64
C VAL A 264 -10.24 3.18 -3.04
N LEU A 265 -8.99 2.79 -2.74
CA LEU A 265 -8.03 3.68 -2.09
C LEU A 265 -7.61 4.86 -2.97
N THR A 266 -7.42 4.62 -4.28
CA THR A 266 -7.04 5.68 -5.23
C THR A 266 -8.20 6.66 -5.44
N CYS A 267 -9.43 6.18 -5.48
CA CYS A 267 -10.63 7.02 -5.57
C CYS A 267 -10.80 7.90 -4.32
N TRP A 268 -10.47 7.41 -3.12
CA TRP A 268 -10.44 8.22 -1.90
C TRP A 268 -9.42 9.36 -1.94
N GLU A 269 -8.30 9.22 -2.65
CA GLU A 269 -7.35 10.32 -2.83
C GLU A 269 -7.90 11.38 -3.80
N ALA A 270 -8.71 10.97 -4.77
CA ALA A 270 -9.20 11.84 -5.83
C ALA A 270 -10.55 12.51 -5.50
N CYS A 271 -11.40 11.92 -4.65
CA CYS A 271 -12.74 12.44 -4.31
C CYS A 271 -12.71 13.41 -3.13
#